data_AF-A0A090N4K0-F1
#
_entry.id   AF-A0A090N4K0-F1
#
_cell.length_a   1.000
_cell.length_b   1.000
_cell.length_c   1.000
_cell.angle_alpha   90.00
_cell.angle_beta   90.00
_cell.angle_gamma   90.00
#
_symmetry.space_group_name_H-M   'P 1'
#
loop_
_entity.id
_entity.type
_entity.pdbx_description
1 polymer ?
#
loop_
_entity_poly.entity_id
_entity_poly.type
_entity_poly.pdbx_seq_one_letter_code
_entity_poly.pdbx_strand_id
1 'polypeptide(L)'
;MAFLLASNIFAFKGAFQAEVTVGENENAESAIRRFRKAVMSSGHIQETRRRRYFENKQDILKRKQSTPRNKKGGKPKTAAQAIAEKEAAALNQGQGQRAGGRRFNN
;
A
#
# COMPACT_ATOMS: atom_id res chain seq x y z
N MET A 1 6.95 45.70 13.96
CA MET A 1 6.00 44.81 14.64
C MET A 1 6.18 43.41 14.09
N ALA A 2 7.11 42.63 14.63
CA ALA A 2 7.36 41.26 14.22
C ALA A 2 6.53 40.33 15.12
N PHE A 3 5.51 39.69 14.54
CA PHE A 3 4.67 38.73 15.23
C PHE A 3 5.43 37.40 15.32
N LEU A 4 6.08 37.15 16.46
CA LEU A 4 6.64 35.85 16.82
C LEU A 4 5.48 34.89 17.11
N LEU A 5 4.99 34.18 16.09
CA LEU A 5 4.09 33.05 16.31
C LEU A 5 4.92 31.89 16.88
N ALA A 6 4.74 31.67 18.18
CA ALA A 6 5.29 30.57 18.95
C ALA A 6 4.90 29.22 18.33
N SER A 7 5.72 28.74 17.41
CA SER A 7 5.59 27.45 16.74
C SER A 7 6.50 26.42 17.40
N ASN A 8 6.40 26.24 18.72
CA ASN A 8 7.09 25.18 19.46
C ASN A 8 6.51 25.03 20.88
N ILE A 9 5.26 24.58 21.02
CA ILE A 9 4.68 24.32 22.36
C ILE A 9 4.91 22.86 22.82
N PHE A 10 5.42 21.96 21.97
CA PHE A 10 5.74 20.60 22.40
C PHE A 10 6.90 20.00 21.61
N ALA A 11 8.07 20.65 21.64
CA ALA A 11 9.29 20.07 21.10
C ALA A 11 9.80 18.96 22.04
N PHE A 12 9.13 17.79 22.03
CA PHE A 12 9.66 16.59 22.64
C PHE A 12 10.99 16.25 21.94
N LYS A 13 12.10 16.42 22.65
CA LYS A 13 13.47 16.28 22.13
C LYS A 13 13.85 14.79 22.04
N GLY A 14 13.14 14.03 21.21
CA GLY A 14 13.36 12.59 21.02
C GLY A 14 12.95 12.11 19.63
N ALA A 15 13.34 10.87 19.27
CA ALA A 15 12.97 10.27 18.00
C ALA A 15 11.50 9.80 18.02
N PHE A 16 10.73 10.17 17.00
CA PHE A 16 9.32 9.79 16.85
C PHE A 16 9.12 8.86 15.64
N GLN A 17 8.17 7.93 15.76
CA GLN A 17 7.78 7.03 14.66
C GLN A 17 6.62 7.60 13.82
N ALA A 18 5.82 8.50 14.40
CA ALA A 18 4.76 9.22 13.71
C ALA A 18 4.59 10.60 14.37
N GLU A 19 4.76 11.67 13.58
CA GLU A 19 4.49 13.05 13.97
C GLU A 19 3.49 13.63 12.97
N VAL A 20 2.50 14.40 13.46
CA VAL A 20 1.55 15.12 12.63
C VAL A 20 1.39 16.53 13.17
N THR A 21 1.79 17.50 12.35
CA THR A 21 1.57 18.92 12.62
C THR A 21 0.17 19.34 12.17
N VAL A 22 -0.57 19.96 13.07
CA VAL A 22 -1.93 20.47 12.85
C VAL A 22 -1.82 21.96 12.51
N GLY A 23 -2.51 22.38 11.44
CA GLY A 23 -2.54 23.78 11.02
C GLY A 23 -3.68 24.57 11.69
N GLU A 24 -3.60 25.90 11.66
CA GLU A 24 -4.52 26.80 12.38
C GLU A 24 -6.00 26.67 11.98
N ASN A 25 -6.31 26.20 10.76
CA ASN A 25 -7.67 26.06 10.23
C ASN A 25 -8.11 24.61 9.98
N GLU A 26 -7.51 23.62 10.65
CA GLU A 26 -7.88 22.22 10.46
C GLU A 26 -9.01 21.76 11.38
N ASN A 27 -10.02 21.09 10.82
CA ASN A 27 -11.04 20.39 11.61
C ASN A 27 -10.40 19.27 12.45
N ALA A 28 -10.73 19.19 13.74
CA ALA A 28 -10.15 18.24 14.69
C ALA A 28 -10.23 16.77 14.21
N GLU A 29 -11.34 16.38 13.60
CA GLU A 29 -11.49 15.01 13.07
C GLU A 29 -10.52 14.71 11.92
N SER A 30 -10.19 15.72 11.10
CA SER A 30 -9.24 15.57 9.99
C SER A 30 -7.83 15.34 10.52
N ALA A 31 -7.44 16.07 11.57
CA ALA A 31 -6.15 15.90 12.24
C ALA A 31 -6.02 14.47 12.82
N ILE A 32 -7.05 13.99 13.53
CA ILE A 32 -7.09 12.63 14.09
C ILE A 32 -7.00 11.58 12.98
N ARG A 33 -7.69 11.78 11.86
CA ARG A 33 -7.64 10.86 10.72
C ARG A 33 -6.25 10.79 10.11
N ARG A 34 -5.55 11.92 9.97
CA ARG A 34 -4.16 11.96 9.47
C ARG A 34 -3.22 11.25 10.44
N PHE A 35 -3.36 11.53 11.74
CA PHE A 35 -2.58 10.85 12.78
C PHE A 35 -2.79 9.34 12.76
N ARG A 36 -4.04 8.86 12.73
CA ARG A 36 -4.34 7.43 12.66
C ARG A 36 -3.72 6.79 11.42
N LYS A 37 -3.74 7.47 10.28
CA LYS A 37 -3.06 6.99 9.06
C LYS A 37 -1.55 6.93 9.23
N ALA A 38 -0.91 7.95 9.79
CA ALA A 38 0.54 7.97 10.04
C ALA A 38 0.97 6.84 10.99
N VAL A 39 0.20 6.62 12.05
CA VAL A 39 0.42 5.54 13.02
C VAL A 39 0.27 4.15 12.39
N MET A 40 -0.77 3.95 11.58
CA MET A 40 -0.98 2.66 10.90
C MET A 40 0.05 2.44 9.79
N SER A 41 0.47 3.49 9.09
CA SER A 41 1.45 3.42 8.00
C SER A 41 2.88 3.20 8.46
N SER A 42 3.25 3.70 9.64
CA SER A 42 4.61 3.51 10.20
C SER A 42 4.87 2.07 10.62
N GLY A 43 3.83 1.23 10.77
CA GLY A 43 3.98 -0.22 10.99
C GLY A 43 4.47 -0.64 12.38
N HIS A 44 4.83 0.30 13.25
CA HIS A 44 5.34 0.04 14.60
C HIS A 44 4.36 -0.75 15.49
N ILE A 45 3.04 -0.53 15.38
CA ILE A 45 2.03 -1.35 16.10
C ILE A 45 2.11 -2.81 15.66
N GLN A 46 2.20 -3.06 14.36
CA GLN A 46 2.31 -4.41 13.82
C GLN A 46 3.63 -5.06 14.24
N GLU A 47 4.72 -4.29 14.25
CA GLU A 47 6.03 -4.77 14.65
C GLU A 47 6.08 -5.15 16.13
N THR A 48 5.52 -4.34 17.03
CA THR A 48 5.41 -4.67 18.46
C THR A 48 4.59 -5.94 18.68
N ARG A 49 3.48 -6.12 17.94
CA ARG A 49 2.68 -7.36 18.00
C ARG A 49 3.47 -8.57 17.52
N ARG A 50 4.26 -8.43 16.46
CA ARG A 50 5.10 -9.49 15.90
C ARG A 50 6.22 -9.90 16.85
N ARG A 51 6.84 -8.94 17.55
CA ARG A 51 7.94 -9.18 18.51
C ARG A 51 7.48 -9.60 19.90
N ARG A 52 6.17 -9.62 20.18
CA ARG A 52 5.64 -10.00 21.49
C ARG A 52 5.98 -11.44 21.88
N TYR A 53 6.09 -12.34 20.90
CA TYR A 53 6.44 -13.74 21.12
C TYR A 53 7.55 -14.17 20.14
N PHE A 54 8.27 -15.23 20.50
CA PHE A 54 9.26 -15.83 19.62
C PHE A 54 8.60 -16.42 18.36
N GLU A 55 9.26 -16.24 17.22
CA GLU A 55 8.79 -16.70 15.91
C GLU A 55 9.79 -17.72 15.35
N ASN A 56 9.34 -18.93 15.03
CA ASN A 56 10.18 -19.96 14.43
C ASN A 56 10.55 -19.61 12.98
N LYS A 57 11.61 -20.23 12.45
CA LYS A 57 12.04 -20.04 11.05
C LYS A 57 10.91 -20.25 10.04
N GLN A 58 10.08 -21.25 10.26
CA GLN A 58 8.93 -21.55 9.40
C GLN A 58 7.84 -20.47 9.45
N ASP A 59 7.56 -19.93 10.64
CA ASP A 59 6.56 -18.88 10.81
C ASP A 59 7.02 -17.56 10.17
N ILE A 60 8.32 -17.25 10.24
CA ILE A 60 8.94 -16.14 9.53
C ILE A 60 8.71 -16.26 8.01
N LEU A 61 8.91 -17.46 7.45
CA LEU A 61 8.72 -17.71 6.02
C LEU A 61 7.25 -17.57 5.62
N LYS A 62 6.33 -18.19 6.38
CA LYS A 62 4.88 -18.07 6.15
C LYS A 62 4.42 -16.62 6.21
N ARG A 63 4.88 -15.85 7.19
CA ARG A 63 4.56 -14.42 7.31
C ARG A 63 5.06 -13.62 6.13
N LYS A 64 6.31 -13.83 5.69
CA LYS A 64 6.87 -13.11 4.53
C LYS A 64 6.12 -13.42 3.24
N GLN A 65 5.59 -14.64 3.09
CA GLN A 65 4.74 -15.03 1.96
C GLN A 65 3.33 -14.43 2.06
N SER A 66 2.74 -14.38 3.27
CA SER A 66 1.38 -13.90 3.49
C SER A 66 1.27 -12.38 3.52
N THR A 67 2.31 -11.65 3.94
CA THR A 67 2.35 -10.21 3.76
C THR A 67 2.44 -9.92 2.27
N PRO A 68 1.41 -9.36 1.62
CA PRO A 68 1.52 -8.99 0.24
C PRO A 68 2.67 -7.99 0.15
N ARG A 69 3.77 -8.40 -0.52
CA ARG A 69 4.71 -7.43 -1.08
C ARG A 69 3.80 -6.49 -1.86
N ASN A 70 3.78 -5.20 -1.56
CA ASN A 70 3.07 -4.20 -2.33
C ASN A 70 3.54 -4.34 -3.79
N LYS A 71 2.95 -5.29 -4.52
CA LYS A 71 3.05 -5.40 -5.96
C LYS A 71 2.37 -4.11 -6.34
N LYS A 72 3.15 -3.13 -6.82
CA LYS A 72 2.61 -2.01 -7.55
C LYS A 72 1.64 -2.64 -8.54
N GLY A 73 0.34 -2.57 -8.23
CA GLY A 73 -0.68 -3.07 -9.12
C GLY A 73 -0.38 -2.44 -10.46
N GLY A 74 -0.42 -3.22 -11.53
CA GLY A 74 -0.30 -2.66 -12.87
C GLY A 74 -1.20 -1.42 -12.95
N LYS A 75 -0.70 -0.34 -13.56
CA LYS A 75 -1.44 0.93 -13.66
C LYS A 75 -2.90 0.60 -14.06
N PRO A 76 -3.91 1.15 -13.36
CA PRO A 76 -5.29 0.89 -13.73
C PRO A 76 -5.46 1.24 -15.21
N LYS A 77 -5.87 0.26 -16.03
CA LYS A 77 -6.10 0.47 -17.47
C LYS A 77 -7.16 1.55 -17.61
N THR A 78 -6.93 2.54 -18.47
CA THR A 78 -7.96 3.54 -18.75
C THR A 78 -9.10 2.89 -19.54
N ALA A 79 -10.32 3.43 -19.44
CA ALA A 79 -11.49 2.90 -20.17
C ALA A 79 -11.22 2.81 -21.68
N ALA A 80 -10.51 3.79 -22.25
CA ALA A 80 -10.08 3.79 -23.65
C ALA A 80 -9.14 2.62 -24.00
N GLN A 81 -8.20 2.28 -23.10
CA GLN A 81 -7.28 1.16 -23.30
C GLN A 81 -8.02 -0.20 -23.26
N ALA A 82 -9.04 -0.33 -22.41
CA ALA A 82 -9.85 -1.55 -22.34
C ALA A 82 -10.73 -1.74 -23.58
N ILE A 83 -11.26 -0.65 -24.16
CA ILE A 83 -12.06 -0.69 -25.40
C ILE A 83 -11.16 -1.06 -26.59
N ALA A 84 -10.00 -0.41 -26.73
CA ALA A 84 -9.05 -0.70 -27.80
C ALA A 84 -8.54 -2.16 -27.76
N GLU A 85 -8.32 -2.72 -26.57
CA GLU A 85 -7.92 -4.13 -26.40
C GLU A 85 -9.06 -5.10 -26.78
N LYS A 86 -10.32 -4.75 -26.47
CA LYS A 86 -11.50 -5.54 -26.85
C LYS A 86 -11.74 -5.52 -28.36
N GLU A 87 -11.57 -4.37 -28.99
CA GLU A 87 -11.64 -4.21 -30.45
C GLU A 87 -10.49 -4.96 -31.14
N ALA A 88 -9.25 -4.81 -30.66
CA ALA A 88 -8.10 -5.56 -31.16
C ALA A 88 -8.25 -7.08 -30.99
N ALA A 89 -8.85 -7.53 -29.87
CA ALA A 89 -9.16 -8.94 -29.64
C ALA A 89 -10.29 -9.45 -30.56
N ALA A 90 -11.27 -8.62 -30.91
CA ALA A 90 -12.30 -8.97 -31.89
C ALA A 90 -11.72 -9.12 -33.31
N LEU A 91 -10.75 -8.27 -33.67
CA LEU A 91 -10.03 -8.34 -34.95
C LEU A 91 -9.13 -9.58 -35.07
N ASN A 92 -8.57 -10.09 -33.95
CA ASN A 92 -7.69 -11.26 -33.95
C ASN A 92 -8.43 -12.61 -33.96
N GLN A 93 -9.77 -12.62 -33.79
CA GLN A 93 -10.58 -13.86 -33.77
C GLN A 93 -10.64 -14.57 -35.13
N GLY A 94 -10.17 -13.94 -36.22
CA GLY A 94 -10.17 -14.49 -37.57
C GLY A 94 -8.89 -15.22 -38.00
N GLN A 95 -7.82 -15.21 -37.20
CA GLN A 95 -6.57 -15.92 -37.52
C GLN A 95 -6.41 -17.12 -36.58
N GLY A 96 -6.67 -18.31 -37.12
CA GLY A 96 -6.91 -19.52 -36.35
C GLY A 96 -5.74 -20.04 -35.51
N GLN A 97 -6.08 -20.69 -34.40
CA GLN A 97 -5.31 -21.81 -33.86
C GLN A 97 -6.03 -23.10 -34.24
N ARG A 98 -5.81 -23.56 -35.48
CA ARG A 98 -5.99 -24.96 -35.82
C ARG A 98 -4.74 -25.71 -35.37
N ALA A 99 -4.96 -26.78 -34.61
CA ALA A 99 -4.03 -27.85 -34.24
C ALA A 99 -2.95 -27.54 -33.19
N GLY A 100 -3.19 -28.08 -32.00
CA GLY A 100 -2.18 -28.38 -30.97
C GLY A 100 -2.72 -29.49 -30.08
N GLY A 101 -2.56 -30.74 -30.53
CA GLY A 101 -3.10 -31.92 -29.86
C GLY A 101 -2.66 -32.00 -28.39
N ARG A 102 -3.62 -32.34 -27.52
CA ARG A 102 -3.39 -32.67 -26.12
C ARG A 102 -2.49 -33.92 -26.05
N ARG A 103 -1.19 -33.72 -25.82
CA ARG A 103 -0.28 -34.82 -25.47
C ARG A 103 -0.47 -35.11 -23.98
N PHE A 104 -1.21 -36.19 -23.69
CA PHE A 104 -1.22 -36.79 -22.37
C PHE A 104 0.10 -37.55 -22.19
N ASN A 105 0.86 -37.22 -21.15
CA ASN A 105 1.97 -38.05 -20.70
C ASN A 105 1.46 -38.98 -19.60
N ASN A 106 1.87 -40.25 -19.69
CA ASN A 106 1.69 -41.29 -18.69
C ASN A 106 2.80 -41.19 -17.64
#